data_AF-A0A6N8SFZ8-F1
#
_entry.id   AF-A0A6N8SFZ8-F1
#
_cell.length_a   1.000
_cell.length_b   1.000
_cell.length_c   1.000
_cell.angle_alpha   90.00
_cell.angle_beta   90.00
_cell.angle_gamma   90.00
#
_symmetry.space_group_name_H-M   'P 1'
#
loop_
_entity.id
_entity.type
_entity.pdbx_description
1 polymer ?
#
loop_
_entity_poly.entity_id
_entity_poly.type
_entity_poly.pdbx_seq_one_letter_code
_entity_poly.pdbx_strand_id
1 'polypeptide(L)' 'MMATTCLVLSAASNGPEGTGGTMIPPTDPEIVVEAEYKSFKAKGTREALELFIARHPDHPLAEKAREDIRRLGK' A
#
# COMPACT_ATOMS: atom_id res chain seq x y z
N MET A 1 4.08 8.24 -25.10
CA MET A 1 4.70 9.39 -24.41
C MET A 1 4.34 9.28 -22.94
N MET A 2 5.35 9.08 -22.09
CA MET A 2 5.23 9.00 -20.63
C MET A 2 4.88 10.39 -20.09
N ALA A 3 3.72 10.54 -19.45
CA ALA A 3 3.34 11.79 -18.80
C ALA A 3 3.93 11.84 -17.40
N THR A 4 5.05 12.55 -17.30
CA THR A 4 5.65 13.06 -16.07
C THR A 4 4.62 13.87 -15.30
N THR A 5 4.38 13.56 -14.03
CA THR A 5 3.85 14.54 -13.07
C THR A 5 4.48 14.30 -11.72
N CYS A 6 5.59 15.00 -11.48
CA CYS A 6 6.12 15.22 -10.15
C CYS A 6 5.14 16.13 -9.39
N LEU A 7 4.56 15.64 -8.31
CA LEU A 7 3.97 16.49 -7.28
C LEU A 7 4.52 16.05 -5.91
N VAL A 8 5.64 16.66 -5.54
CA VAL A 8 6.01 16.84 -4.14
C VAL A 8 5.46 18.19 -3.70
N LEU A 9 4.49 18.18 -2.78
CA LEU A 9 4.19 19.35 -1.94
C LEU A 9 3.85 18.89 -0.51
N SER A 10 4.69 19.31 0.41
CA SER A 10 4.59 19.19 1.85
C SER A 10 3.81 20.37 2.43
N ALA A 11 2.99 20.17 3.47
CA ALA A 11 2.81 21.13 4.58
C ALA A 11 1.95 20.55 5.73
N ALA A 12 2.37 20.90 6.94
CA ALA A 12 1.93 20.47 8.26
C ALA A 12 0.44 20.63 8.60
N SER A 13 -0.05 19.73 9.46
CA SER A 13 -1.12 20.03 10.42
C SER A 13 -0.76 19.44 11.80
N ASN A 14 -0.39 20.31 12.74
CA ASN A 14 -0.36 20.00 14.18
C ASN A 14 -1.80 20.08 14.74
N GLY A 15 -2.20 19.11 15.59
CA GLY A 15 -3.57 18.85 16.10
C GLY A 15 -4.09 19.79 17.21
N PRO A 16 -5.23 19.46 17.88
CA PRO A 16 -5.11 18.64 19.10
C PRO A 16 -6.28 17.65 19.47
N GLU A 17 -5.88 16.63 20.25
CA GLU A 17 -6.54 15.98 21.42
C GLU A 17 -7.80 15.10 21.29
N GLY A 18 -7.66 13.81 21.68
CA GLY A 18 -8.67 13.18 22.55
C GLY A 18 -9.32 11.85 22.14
N THR A 19 -8.61 10.84 21.66
CA THR A 19 -9.01 9.43 21.83
C THR A 19 -7.73 8.60 21.74
N GLY A 20 -7.50 7.68 22.68
CA GLY A 20 -6.24 6.96 22.86
C GLY A 20 -5.69 6.33 21.58
N GLY A 21 -4.93 7.13 20.82
CA GLY A 21 -4.20 6.67 19.66
C GLY A 21 -3.11 5.79 20.20
N THR A 22 -3.26 4.47 20.01
CA THR A 22 -2.11 3.57 19.98
C THR A 22 -1.08 4.25 19.11
N MET A 23 -0.04 4.79 19.76
CA MET A 23 1.12 5.34 19.10
C MET A 23 1.71 4.17 18.31
N ILE A 24 1.35 4.07 17.03
CA ILE A 24 2.00 3.12 16.14
C ILE A 24 3.45 3.60 16.16
N PRO A 25 4.41 2.81 16.70
CA PRO A 25 5.81 3.20 16.66
C PRO A 25 6.18 3.52 15.21
N PRO A 26 7.16 4.41 14.95
CA PRO A 26 7.59 4.74 13.59
C PRO A 26 8.08 3.44 12.93
N THR A 27 7.15 2.79 12.26
CA THR A 27 7.37 1.50 11.63
C THR A 27 7.93 1.85 10.28
N ASP A 28 9.06 1.24 9.96
CA ASP A 28 9.69 1.38 8.67
C ASP A 28 8.61 1.27 7.57
N PRO A 29 8.50 2.24 6.65
CA PRO A 29 7.45 2.26 5.64
C PRO A 29 7.37 0.94 4.86
N GLU A 30 8.50 0.26 4.65
CA GLU A 30 8.55 -1.04 3.99
C GLU A 30 7.76 -2.10 4.76
N ILE A 31 7.87 -2.12 6.10
CA ILE A 31 7.15 -3.07 6.96
C ILE A 31 5.64 -2.82 6.91
N VAL A 32 5.22 -1.56 6.80
CA VAL A 32 3.80 -1.21 6.65
C VAL A 32 3.27 -1.71 5.30
N VAL A 33 3.99 -1.46 4.21
CA VAL A 33 3.57 -1.89 2.87
C VAL A 33 3.56 -3.43 2.75
N GLU A 34 4.52 -4.11 3.36
CA GLU A 34 4.52 -5.57 3.46
C GLU A 34 3.31 -6.12 4.23
N ALA A 35 2.99 -5.53 5.38
CA ALA A 35 1.84 -5.94 6.17
C ALA A 35 0.53 -5.73 5.40
N GLU A 36 0.41 -4.59 4.71
CA GLU A 36 -0.75 -4.29 3.88
C GLU A 36 -0.88 -5.30 2.72
N TYR A 37 0.21 -5.59 2.00
CA TYR A 37 0.24 -6.62 0.96
C TYR A 37 -0.20 -8.00 1.50
N LYS A 38 0.29 -8.40 2.68
CA LYS A 38 -0.10 -9.66 3.33
C LYS A 38 -1.62 -9.67 3.63
N SER A 39 -2.18 -8.56 4.11
CA SER A 39 -3.63 -8.43 4.34
C SER A 39 -4.44 -8.52 3.04
N PHE A 40 -3.99 -7.91 1.95
CA PHE A 40 -4.65 -8.01 0.65
C PHE A 40 -4.55 -9.42 0.07
N LYS A 41 -3.38 -10.04 0.15
CA LYS A 41 -3.15 -11.42 -0.29
C LYS A 41 -3.99 -12.43 0.49
N ALA A 42 -4.15 -12.24 1.80
CA ALA A 42 -4.96 -13.11 2.64
C ALA A 42 -6.44 -13.15 2.22
N LYS A 43 -6.95 -12.11 1.55
CA LYS A 43 -8.32 -12.11 0.99
C LYS A 43 -8.46 -13.11 -0.16
N GLY A 44 -7.37 -13.44 -0.86
CA GLY A 44 -7.36 -14.44 -1.91
C GLY A 44 -8.20 -14.09 -3.15
N THR A 45 -8.59 -12.82 -3.32
CA THR A 45 -9.36 -12.37 -4.49
C THR A 45 -8.50 -11.53 -5.42
N ARG A 46 -8.86 -11.51 -6.71
CA ARG A 46 -8.19 -10.69 -7.72
C ARG A 46 -8.32 -9.21 -7.38
N GLU A 47 -9.52 -8.77 -7.03
CA GLU A 47 -9.87 -7.37 -6.77
C GLU A 47 -9.07 -6.81 -5.59
N ALA A 48 -8.82 -7.62 -4.56
CA ALA A 48 -7.99 -7.23 -3.43
C ALA A 48 -6.54 -6.95 -3.86
N LEU A 49 -5.95 -7.84 -4.65
CA LEU A 49 -4.58 -7.67 -5.15
C LEU A 49 -4.48 -6.51 -6.14
N GLU A 50 -5.49 -6.29 -6.98
CA GLU A 50 -5.57 -5.11 -7.87
C GLU A 50 -5.63 -3.80 -7.09
N LEU A 51 -6.38 -3.76 -5.98
CA LEU A 51 -6.42 -2.58 -5.12
C LEU A 51 -5.06 -2.30 -4.46
N PHE A 52 -4.31 -3.34 -4.08
CA PHE A 52 -2.94 -3.17 -3.61
C PHE A 52 -2.03 -2.58 -4.70
N ILE A 53 -2.10 -3.09 -5.93
CA ILE A 53 -1.33 -2.58 -7.07
C ILE A 53 -1.68 -1.12 -7.37
N ALA A 54 -2.96 -0.75 -7.30
CA ALA A 54 -3.40 0.63 -7.54
C ALA A 54 -2.87 1.61 -6.49
N ARG A 55 -2.67 1.16 -5.24
CA ARG A 55 -2.09 1.97 -4.14
C ARG A 55 -0.57 2.08 -4.23
N HIS A 56 0.09 1.00 -4.68
CA HIS A 56 1.55 0.86 -4.66
C HIS A 56 2.10 0.48 -6.05
N PRO A 57 1.83 1.23 -7.13
CA PRO A 57 2.09 0.78 -8.50
C PRO A 57 3.59 0.55 -8.80
N ASP A 58 4.47 1.32 -8.16
CA ASP A 58 5.93 1.29 -8.34
C ASP A 58 6.66 0.43 -7.30
N HIS A 59 5.92 -0.16 -6.35
CA HIS A 59 6.51 -0.98 -5.30
C HIS A 59 6.86 -2.39 -5.83
N PRO A 60 7.99 -3.01 -5.43
CA PRO A 60 8.35 -4.37 -5.86
C PRO A 60 7.26 -5.42 -5.58
N LEU A 61 6.49 -5.23 -4.50
CA LEU A 61 5.36 -6.11 -4.17
C LEU A 61 4.19 -6.03 -5.16
N ALA A 62 4.07 -4.97 -5.97
CA ALA A 62 3.05 -4.91 -7.01
C ALA A 62 3.28 -5.96 -8.09
N GLU A 63 4.54 -6.23 -8.46
CA GLU A 63 4.86 -7.35 -9.36
C GLU A 63 4.47 -8.70 -8.74
N LYS A 64 4.71 -8.85 -7.44
CA LYS A 64 4.31 -10.07 -6.71
C LYS A 64 2.79 -10.22 -6.62
N ALA A 65 2.05 -9.12 -6.45
CA ALA A 65 0.59 -9.11 -6.52
C ALA A 65 0.09 -9.49 -7.92
N ARG A 66 0.72 -8.99 -8.99
CA ARG A 66 0.42 -9.37 -10.38
C ARG A 66 0.64 -10.86 -10.61
N GLU A 67 1.70 -11.44 -10.05
CA GLU A 67 1.92 -12.91 -10.06
C GLU A 67 0.82 -13.68 -9.35
N ASP A 68 0.44 -13.26 -8.14
CA ASP A 68 -0.58 -13.94 -7.36
C ASP A 68 -1.95 -13.89 -8.06
N ILE A 69 -2.30 -12.79 -8.74
CA ILE A 69 -3.51 -12.69 -9.58
C ILE A 69 -3.49 -13.76 -10.70
N ARG A 70 -2.34 -14.00 -11.33
CA ARG A 70 -2.20 -15.05 -12.35
C ARG A 70 -2.38 -16.45 -11.76
N ARG A 71 -1.93 -16.67 -10.52
CA ARG A 71 -2.08 -17.95 -9.82
C ARG A 71 -3.52 -18.23 -9.38
N LEU A 72 -4.30 -17.21 -9.04
CA LEU A 72 -5.71 -17.36 -8.66
C LEU A 72 -6.62 -17.78 -9.83
N GLY A 73 -6.23 -17.45 -11.07
CA GLY A 73 -6.98 -17.80 -12.27
C GLY A 73 -6.62 -19.16 -12.87
N LYS A 74 -5.79 -19.96 -12.20
CA LYS A 74 -5.37 -21.30 -12.62
C LYS A 74 -6.02 -22.35 -11.74
#